data_AF-A0ABD3CE74-F1
#
_entry.id   AF-A0ABD3CE74-F1
#
_cell.length_a   1.000
_cell.length_b   1.000
_cell.length_c   1.000
_cell.angle_alpha   90.00
_cell.angle_beta   90.00
_cell.angle_gamma   90.00
#
_symmetry.space_group_name_H-M   'P 1'
#
loop_
_entity.id
_entity.type
_entity.pdbx_description
1 polymer ?
#
loop_
_entity_poly.entity_id
_entity_poly.type
_entity_poly.pdbx_seq_one_letter_code
_entity_poly.pdbx_strand_id
1 'polypeptide(L)' 'MTGLFPVYEVDYGWGKPHWVATVGVPFKNLVALMDTKDGDGIEAWVSMVEKDKDVIEAKYKLLYMQLVTPA' A
#
# COMPACT_ATOMS: atom_id res chain seq x y z
N MET A 1 0.65 17.38 -0.31
CA MET A 1 0.03 16.75 -1.50
C MET A 1 -0.93 15.73 -0.93
N THR A 2 -2.22 16.05 -0.80
CA THR A 2 -3.20 15.10 -0.24
C THR A 2 -3.38 13.98 -1.26
N GLY A 3 -3.18 12.72 -0.88
CA GLY A 3 -3.30 11.59 -1.79
C GLY A 3 -4.70 11.47 -2.39
N LEU A 4 -4.81 10.60 -3.40
CA LEU A 4 -6.00 10.46 -4.24
C LEU A 4 -7.30 10.16 -3.48
N PHE A 5 -7.23 9.73 -2.22
CA PHE A 5 -8.38 9.38 -1.40
C PHE A 5 -8.18 9.79 0.07
N PRO A 6 -8.92 10.79 0.60
CA PRO A 6 -8.78 11.27 1.98
C PRO A 6 -9.50 10.33 2.98
N VAL A 7 -9.26 9.02 2.88
CA VAL A 7 -9.99 7.99 3.65
C VAL A 7 -9.79 8.11 5.16
N TYR A 8 -8.62 8.58 5.60
CA TYR A 8 -8.32 8.81 7.01
C TYR A 8 -8.88 10.15 7.54
N GLU A 9 -9.38 11.04 6.69
CA GLU A 9 -9.96 12.33 7.09
C GLU A 9 -11.46 12.29 7.33
N VAL A 10 -12.13 11.19 6.98
CA VAL A 10 -13.57 11.03 7.13
C VAL A 10 -13.95 10.94 8.60
N ASP A 11 -14.89 11.78 9.06
CA ASP A 11 -15.43 11.75 10.42
C ASP A 11 -16.95 11.89 10.38
N TYR A 12 -17.66 10.88 10.91
CA TYR A 12 -19.12 10.85 10.98
C TYR A 12 -19.67 11.27 12.35
N GLY A 13 -18.82 11.79 13.25
CA GLY A 13 -19.16 12.17 14.62
C GLY A 13 -18.67 11.19 15.69
N TRP A 14 -17.93 10.15 15.29
CA TRP A 14 -17.31 9.18 16.21
C TRP A 14 -15.78 9.20 16.15
N GLY A 15 -15.20 10.16 15.42
CA GLY A 15 -13.78 10.27 15.17
C GLY A 15 -13.35 9.62 13.86
N LYS A 16 -12.09 9.90 13.49
CA LYS A 16 -11.45 9.43 12.25
C LYS A 16 -11.08 7.94 12.31
N PRO A 17 -11.00 7.24 11.16
CA PRO A 17 -10.58 5.84 11.11
C PRO A 17 -9.18 5.64 11.72
N HIS A 18 -9.05 4.59 12.53
CA HIS A 18 -7.74 4.14 12.97
C HIS A 18 -7.00 3.34 11.90
N TRP A 19 -7.73 2.61 11.05
CA TRP A 19 -7.20 1.76 9.98
C TRP A 19 -8.24 1.62 8.86
N VAL A 20 -7.79 1.51 7.61
CA VAL A 20 -8.63 1.33 6.41
C VAL A 20 -8.10 0.15 5.62
N ALA A 21 -9.00 -0.65 5.04
CA ALA A 21 -8.67 -1.77 4.16
C ALA A 21 -9.72 -1.97 3.07
N THR A 22 -9.36 -2.71 2.02
CA THR A 22 -10.33 -3.23 1.05
C THR A 22 -10.85 -4.60 1.50
N VAL A 23 -12.11 -4.90 1.16
CA VAL A 23 -12.71 -6.23 1.37
C VAL A 23 -12.87 -6.91 0.02
N GLY A 24 -12.34 -8.12 -0.12
CA GLY A 24 -12.59 -9.01 -1.25
C GLY A 24 -12.27 -8.39 -2.61
N VAL A 25 -10.99 -8.20 -2.93
CA VAL A 25 -10.53 -7.66 -4.22
C VAL A 25 -10.59 -8.76 -5.29
N PRO A 26 -11.56 -8.76 -6.23
CA PRO A 26 -11.73 -9.86 -7.19
C PRO A 26 -10.85 -9.71 -8.44
N PHE A 27 -9.97 -8.72 -8.47
CA PHE A 27 -9.14 -8.38 -9.62
C PHE A 27 -7.73 -8.95 -9.46
N LYS A 28 -7.25 -9.66 -10.49
CA LYS A 28 -5.85 -10.07 -10.59
C LYS A 28 -5.00 -8.88 -11.01
N ASN A 29 -3.80 -8.75 -10.43
CA ASN A 29 -2.81 -7.73 -10.78
C ASN A 29 -3.29 -6.29 -10.52
N LEU A 30 -4.11 -6.10 -9.49
CA LEU A 30 -4.48 -4.78 -9.01
C LEU A 30 -3.40 -4.24 -8.07
N VAL A 31 -3.00 -2.99 -8.29
CA VAL A 31 -2.18 -2.22 -7.34
C VAL A 31 -2.96 -0.97 -6.97
N ALA A 32 -3.26 -0.81 -5.69
CA ALA A 32 -3.79 0.43 -5.14
C ALA A 32 -2.69 1.10 -4.28
N LEU A 33 -2.49 2.39 -4.50
CA LEU A 33 -1.57 3.21 -3.70
C LEU A 33 -2.40 4.07 -2.75
N MET A 34 -2.17 3.90 -1.45
CA MET A 34 -2.92 4.54 -0.38
C MET A 34 -1.97 5.38 0.47
N ASP A 35 -2.43 6.51 0.99
CA ASP A 35 -1.67 7.24 2.00
C ASP A 35 -1.58 6.40 3.30
N THR A 36 -0.47 6.50 4.02
CA THR A 36 -0.41 6.01 5.40
C THR A 36 -1.35 6.84 6.27
N LYS A 37 -1.80 6.27 7.39
CA LYS A 37 -2.64 6.97 8.37
C LYS A 37 -2.04 8.31 8.82
N ASP A 38 -0.71 8.34 9.00
CA ASP A 38 0.01 9.52 9.49
C ASP A 38 0.38 10.49 8.34
N GLY A 39 0.12 10.12 7.08
CA GLY A 39 0.31 10.96 5.89
C GLY A 39 1.77 11.18 5.48
N ASP A 40 2.71 10.46 6.09
CA ASP A 40 4.15 10.56 5.86
C ASP A 40 4.69 9.51 4.88
N GLY A 41 3.83 8.63 4.38
CA GLY A 41 4.20 7.54 3.48
C GLY A 41 3.07 7.04 2.60
N ILE A 42 3.38 6.01 1.81
CA ILE A 42 2.44 5.35 0.89
C ILE A 42 2.43 3.86 1.20
N GLU A 43 1.24 3.28 1.35
CA GLU A 43 1.00 1.84 1.35
C GLU A 43 0.65 1.37 -0.06
N ALA A 44 1.31 0.32 -0.52
CA ALA A 44 0.96 -0.36 -1.77
C ALA A 44 0.19 -1.64 -1.48
N TRP A 45 -1.11 -1.65 -1.81
CA TRP A 45 -1.96 -2.84 -1.69
C TRP A 45 -1.96 -3.59 -3.01
N VAL A 46 -1.36 -4.78 -3.03
CA VAL A 46 -1.13 -5.55 -4.26
C VAL A 46 -1.93 -6.85 -4.24
N SER A 47 -2.79 -7.02 -5.24
CA SER A 47 -3.46 -8.30 -5.54
C SER A 47 -2.71 -9.03 -6.65
N MET A 48 -2.28 -10.26 -6.40
CA MET A 48 -1.56 -11.10 -7.35
C MET A 48 -1.88 -12.57 -7.15
N VAL A 49 -1.52 -13.40 -8.13
CA VAL A 49 -1.58 -14.86 -7.99
C VAL A 49 -0.37 -15.36 -7.22
N GLU A 50 -0.58 -16.39 -6.40
CA GLU A 50 0.44 -16.91 -5.48
C GLU A 50 1.74 -17.33 -6.17
N LYS A 51 1.64 -17.90 -7.37
CA LYS A 51 2.82 -18.30 -8.18
C LYS A 51 3.79 -17.16 -8.49
N ASP A 52 3.34 -15.91 -8.49
CA ASP A 52 4.15 -14.75 -8.86
C ASP A 52 4.69 -14.00 -7.62
N LYS A 53 4.26 -14.40 -6.41
CA LYS A 53 4.61 -13.75 -5.14
C LYS A 53 6.12 -13.79 -4.88
N ASP A 54 6.74 -14.96 -5.00
CA ASP A 54 8.14 -15.16 -4.66
C ASP A 54 9.08 -14.35 -5.58
N VAL A 55 8.72 -14.25 -6.86
CA VAL A 55 9.48 -13.48 -7.86
C VAL A 55 9.42 -11.99 -7.54
N ILE A 56 8.25 -11.47 -7.19
CA ILE A 56 8.08 -10.06 -6.86
C ILE A 56 8.78 -9.72 -5.54
N GLU A 57 8.65 -10.58 -4.52
CA GLU A 57 9.31 -10.38 -3.23
C GLU A 57 10.83 -10.34 -3.36
N ALA A 58 11.42 -11.28 -4.13
CA ALA A 58 12.85 -11.31 -4.39
C ALA A 58 13.33 -10.04 -5.12
N LYS A 59 12.60 -9.59 -6.16
CA LYS A 59 12.92 -8.36 -6.89
C LYS A 59 12.81 -7.11 -6.01
N TYR A 60 11.78 -7.04 -5.16
CA TYR A 60 11.60 -5.94 -4.22
C TYR A 60 12.77 -5.87 -3.24
N LYS A 61 13.16 -7.00 -2.64
CA LYS A 61 14.32 -7.06 -1.74
C LYS A 61 15.62 -6.64 -2.44
N LEU A 62 15.85 -7.10 -3.67
CA LEU A 62 17.02 -6.70 -4.45
C LEU A 62 17.05 -5.19 -4.73
N LEU A 63 15.92 -4.62 -5.17
CA LEU A 63 15.80 -3.18 -5.42
C LEU A 63 16.02 -2.38 -4.14
N TYR A 64 15.40 -2.81 -3.03
CA TYR A 64 15.56 -2.16 -1.74
C TYR A 64 17.03 -2.12 -1.32
N MET A 65 17.73 -3.26 -1.38
CA MET A 65 19.16 -3.34 -1.06
C MET A 65 19.98 -2.35 -1.88
N GLN A 66 19.76 -2.26 -3.19
CA GLN A 66 20.48 -1.32 -4.05
C GLN A 66 20.22 0.15 -3.73
N LEU A 67 19.00 0.49 -3.30
CA LEU A 67 18.64 1.86 -2.94
C LEU A 67 19.21 2.29 -1.58
N VAL A 68 19.39 1.36 -0.65
CA VAL A 68 19.78 1.66 0.74
C VAL A 68 21.24 1.34 1.05
N THR A 69 21.95 0.61 0.20
CA THR A 69 23.41 0.45 0.34
C THR A 69 24.12 1.70 -0.22
N PRO A 70 25.02 2.33 0.55
CA PRO A 70 25.92 3.35 0.01
C PRO A 70 26.79 2.75 -1.10
N ALA A 71 27.11 3.55 -2.12
CA ALA A 71 28.00 3.19 -3.22
C ALA A 71 29.41 2.84 -2.75
#